data_AF-A0A6P8I6Q8-F1
#
_entry.id   AF-A0A6P8I6Q8-F1
#
_cell.length_a   1.000
_cell.length_b   1.000
_cell.length_c   1.000
_cell.angle_alpha   90.00
_cell.angle_beta   90.00
_cell.angle_gamma   90.00
#
_symmetry.space_group_name_H-M   'P 1'
#
loop_
_entity.id
_entity.type
_entity.pdbx_description
1 polymer ?
#
loop_
_entity_poly.entity_id
_entity_poly.type
_entity_poly.pdbx_seq_one_letter_code
_entity_poly.pdbx_strand_id
1 'polypeptide(L)'
;MMSQVPQASGKAVLLGLAVLLVAGGAAETSEIQDEGQMEKRVLGQNQSDMMTLLKTLQARVAQLETQRMILIRGKDGRTGKPGIPGAPGVRGRPGRNGQLGPRGPRCYRGPGGVQYIRWGRTTCPWGATLVYKGRIGSGNHPDSGGGGFYVCLPENPRYGRYKDGYQEIAAMYGTEYELSSFNPFTRNLHDHDALCAVCYVTTRSAKMMIPATYECPAGWSREYHGYLMTEKWNHGHASNFICVDQYAEAVPGTHANLNGALLYPVEGVCGSLPCHPYVTGRELTCAVCTK
;
A
#
# COMPACT_ATOMS: atom_id res chain seq x y z
N MET A 1 7.57 -10.11 81.07
CA MET A 1 8.94 -10.31 80.55
C MET A 1 9.03 -9.67 79.18
N MET A 2 9.85 -8.61 79.09
CA MET A 2 10.56 -8.03 77.92
C MET A 2 9.96 -8.27 76.53
N SER A 3 9.32 -7.31 75.84
CA SER A 3 9.75 -5.98 75.34
C SER A 3 10.57 -6.00 74.03
N GLN A 4 9.89 -5.55 72.96
CA GLN A 4 10.31 -4.59 71.93
C GLN A 4 11.34 -4.94 70.82
N VAL A 5 10.79 -4.92 69.59
CA VAL A 5 11.29 -4.40 68.29
C VAL A 5 11.96 -3.01 68.51
N PRO A 6 12.96 -2.48 67.75
CA PRO A 6 12.89 -2.35 66.27
C PRO A 6 14.18 -2.18 65.42
N GLN A 7 13.94 -2.25 64.09
CA GLN A 7 14.43 -1.47 62.93
C GLN A 7 15.86 -0.88 62.79
N ALA A 8 16.23 -0.77 61.49
CA ALA A 8 17.07 0.24 60.83
C ALA A 8 18.60 0.04 60.97
N SER A 9 19.48 0.46 60.07
CA SER A 9 19.45 1.17 58.78
C SER A 9 20.90 1.27 58.29
N GLY A 10 21.13 1.14 56.98
CA GLY A 10 21.93 2.10 56.21
C GLY A 10 23.46 2.12 56.29
N LYS A 11 24.04 2.26 55.09
CA LYS A 11 25.22 3.07 54.71
C LYS A 11 26.59 2.45 55.07
N ALA A 12 27.43 2.12 54.07
CA ALA A 12 28.30 3.01 53.27
C ALA A 12 29.76 2.75 53.71
N VAL A 13 30.65 2.34 52.81
CA VAL A 13 31.57 3.20 52.02
C VAL A 13 33.00 3.09 52.55
N LEU A 14 33.82 2.47 51.69
CA LEU A 14 35.20 2.80 51.33
C LEU A 14 36.39 2.70 52.30
N LEU A 15 37.53 2.46 51.62
CA LEU A 15 38.94 2.69 51.97
C LEU A 15 39.60 1.53 52.72
N GLY A 16 40.72 0.97 52.26
CA GLY A 16 41.58 1.33 51.14
C GLY A 16 42.94 0.65 51.29
N LEU A 17 43.66 0.59 50.17
CA LEU A 17 45.12 0.53 50.02
C LEU A 17 45.83 -0.71 50.59
N ALA A 18 46.19 -1.67 49.72
CA ALA A 18 47.39 -1.67 48.87
C ALA A 18 48.70 -1.81 49.66
N VAL A 19 49.29 -3.01 49.58
CA VAL A 19 50.74 -3.20 49.69
C VAL A 19 51.15 -4.19 48.59
N LEU A 20 51.83 -3.64 47.57
CA LEU A 20 52.68 -4.37 46.64
C LEU A 20 53.99 -4.73 47.35
N LEU A 21 54.50 -5.94 47.14
CA LEU A 21 55.94 -6.18 46.93
C LEU A 21 56.17 -7.56 46.30
N VAL A 22 57.05 -7.54 45.32
CA VAL A 22 57.32 -8.51 44.26
C VAL A 22 58.58 -9.32 44.57
N ALA A 23 58.60 -10.60 44.15
CA ALA A 23 59.73 -11.41 43.62
C ALA A 23 59.47 -12.88 44.00
N GLY A 24 59.52 -13.92 43.15
CA GLY A 24 60.05 -14.13 41.80
C GLY A 24 60.71 -15.53 41.80
N GLY A 25 60.30 -16.46 40.90
CA GLY A 25 61.04 -17.72 40.70
C GLY A 25 60.24 -18.95 40.24
N ALA A 26 60.07 -19.05 38.91
CA ALA A 26 60.07 -20.22 38.02
C ALA A 26 59.37 -21.56 38.37
N ALA A 27 58.36 -21.93 37.56
CA ALA A 27 58.31 -23.22 36.83
C ALA A 27 57.24 -23.13 35.72
N GLU A 28 57.62 -23.49 34.50
CA GLU A 28 56.85 -23.39 33.25
C GLU A 28 55.73 -24.45 33.15
N THR A 29 54.57 -24.04 32.66
CA THR A 29 53.76 -24.79 31.69
C THR A 29 53.20 -23.80 30.68
N SER A 30 53.68 -23.89 29.44
CA SER A 30 53.28 -23.08 28.30
C SER A 30 52.30 -23.88 27.44
N GLU A 31 51.05 -23.44 27.31
CA GLU A 31 50.16 -23.84 26.21
C GLU A 31 48.85 -23.04 26.25
N ILE A 32 48.83 -21.80 25.75
CA ILE A 32 47.61 -21.17 25.18
C ILE A 32 48.04 -20.16 24.11
N GLN A 33 48.05 -20.58 22.83
CA GLN A 33 47.99 -19.67 21.68
C GLN A 33 47.71 -20.49 20.39
N ASP A 34 46.51 -21.07 20.23
CA ASP A 34 46.09 -21.54 18.88
C ASP A 34 44.57 -21.62 18.62
N GLU A 35 43.72 -20.89 19.35
CA GLU A 35 42.27 -20.86 19.02
C GLU A 35 41.81 -19.57 18.33
N GLY A 36 42.59 -18.49 18.37
CA GLY A 36 42.21 -17.20 17.76
C GLY A 36 42.51 -17.05 16.26
N GLN A 37 43.22 -18.00 15.64
CA GLN A 37 43.71 -17.87 14.27
C GLN A 37 42.90 -18.68 13.24
N MET A 38 42.13 -19.68 13.67
CA MET A 38 41.29 -20.50 12.79
C MET A 38 40.00 -19.77 12.40
N GLU A 39 39.35 -19.07 13.34
CA GLU A 39 38.05 -18.41 13.11
C GLU A 39 38.15 -17.21 12.15
N LYS A 40 39.29 -16.48 12.16
CA LYS A 40 39.56 -15.41 11.18
C LYS A 40 39.84 -15.93 9.76
N ARG A 41 40.34 -17.16 9.61
CA ARG A 41 40.55 -17.78 8.28
C ARG A 41 39.22 -18.29 7.70
N VAL A 42 38.35 -18.87 8.51
CA VAL A 42 37.05 -19.40 8.06
C VAL A 42 36.10 -18.28 7.61
N LEU A 43 36.07 -17.13 8.31
CA LEU A 43 35.25 -15.98 7.89
C LEU A 43 35.83 -15.26 6.66
N GLY A 44 37.17 -15.19 6.55
CA GLY A 44 37.87 -14.62 5.40
C GLY A 44 37.74 -15.48 4.13
N GLN A 45 37.75 -16.82 4.27
CA GLN A 45 37.55 -17.77 3.17
C GLN A 45 36.14 -17.69 2.59
N ASN A 46 35.09 -17.65 3.42
CA ASN A 46 33.72 -17.51 2.92
C ASN A 46 33.47 -16.17 2.22
N GLN A 47 34.11 -15.08 2.67
CA GLN A 47 33.97 -13.77 2.03
C GLN A 47 34.79 -13.68 0.72
N SER A 48 35.98 -14.29 0.67
CA SER A 48 36.79 -14.38 -0.56
C SER A 48 36.15 -15.31 -1.59
N ASP A 49 35.54 -16.41 -1.15
CA ASP A 49 34.88 -17.39 -2.03
C ASP A 49 33.61 -16.80 -2.62
N MET A 50 32.83 -16.05 -1.83
CA MET A 50 31.66 -15.32 -2.32
C MET A 50 32.05 -14.21 -3.31
N MET A 51 33.14 -13.49 -3.07
CA MET A 51 33.67 -12.51 -4.04
C MET A 51 34.22 -13.17 -5.31
N THR A 52 34.81 -14.36 -5.19
CA THR A 52 35.30 -15.13 -6.34
C THR A 52 34.15 -15.68 -7.18
N LEU A 53 33.07 -16.13 -6.52
CA LEU A 53 31.83 -16.54 -7.17
C LEU A 53 31.16 -15.36 -7.89
N LEU A 54 31.11 -14.18 -7.26
CA LEU A 54 30.55 -12.97 -7.87
C LEU A 54 31.33 -12.55 -9.12
N LYS A 55 32.66 -12.56 -9.06
CA LYS A 55 33.53 -12.29 -10.22
C LYS A 55 33.34 -13.32 -11.34
N THR A 56 33.19 -14.60 -10.97
CA THR A 56 32.95 -15.69 -11.94
C THR A 56 31.60 -15.54 -12.62
N LEU A 57 30.56 -15.15 -11.86
CA LEU A 57 29.23 -14.86 -12.40
C LEU A 57 29.25 -13.63 -13.32
N GLN A 58 29.93 -12.55 -12.94
CA GLN A 58 30.11 -11.37 -13.81
C GLN A 58 30.83 -11.72 -15.12
N ALA A 59 31.88 -12.53 -15.06
CA ALA A 59 32.59 -13.00 -16.26
C ALA A 59 31.70 -13.85 -17.17
N ARG A 60 30.87 -14.73 -16.60
CA ARG A 60 29.91 -15.54 -17.38
C ARG A 60 28.80 -14.70 -18.01
N VAL A 61 28.31 -13.66 -17.31
CA VAL A 61 27.34 -12.71 -17.88
C VAL A 61 27.95 -11.94 -19.05
N ALA A 62 29.18 -11.41 -18.91
CA ALA A 62 29.87 -10.73 -20.00
C ALA A 62 30.13 -11.65 -21.22
N GLN A 63 30.41 -12.93 -20.98
CA GLN A 63 30.58 -13.94 -22.02
C GLN A 63 29.27 -14.26 -22.75
N LEU A 64 28.13 -14.29 -22.04
CA LEU A 64 26.81 -14.46 -22.63
C LEU A 64 26.36 -13.22 -23.43
N GLU A 65 26.71 -12.02 -22.99
CA GLU A 65 26.44 -10.77 -23.72
C GLU A 65 27.25 -10.68 -25.02
N THR A 66 28.51 -11.13 -25.03
CA THR A 66 29.32 -11.23 -26.25
C THR A 66 28.81 -12.31 -27.20
N GLN A 67 28.32 -13.46 -26.68
CA GLN A 67 27.67 -14.48 -27.51
C GLN A 67 26.36 -14.00 -28.14
N ARG A 68 25.57 -13.18 -27.43
CA ARG A 68 24.35 -12.56 -27.96
C ARG A 68 24.65 -11.56 -29.09
N MET A 69 25.82 -10.92 -29.07
CA MET A 69 26.25 -9.97 -30.12
C MET A 69 26.79 -10.64 -31.40
N ILE A 70 27.19 -11.92 -31.35
CA ILE A 70 27.69 -12.66 -32.53
C ILE A 70 26.53 -13.21 -33.39
N LEU A 71 25.34 -13.39 -32.81
CA LEU A 71 24.16 -13.91 -33.53
C LEU A 71 23.36 -12.86 -34.32
N ILE A 72 23.68 -11.57 -34.22
CA ILE A 72 22.92 -10.49 -34.92
C ILE A 72 23.77 -9.74 -35.96
N ARG A 73 25.03 -10.14 -36.19
CA ARG A 73 25.86 -9.51 -37.25
C ARG A 73 25.97 -10.43 -38.47
N GLY A 74 24.87 -10.51 -39.22
CA GLY A 74 24.89 -11.04 -40.58
C GLY A 74 25.88 -10.27 -41.44
N LYS A 75 26.66 -10.98 -42.24
CA LYS A 75 27.56 -10.43 -43.26
C LYS A 75 26.72 -9.65 -44.28
N ASP A 76 27.01 -8.36 -44.46
CA ASP A 76 26.42 -7.57 -45.54
C ASP A 76 26.94 -8.11 -46.89
N GLY A 77 26.06 -8.82 -47.60
CA GLY A 77 26.26 -9.12 -49.00
C GLY A 77 26.25 -7.82 -49.80
N ARG A 78 27.23 -7.64 -50.69
CA ARG A 78 27.25 -6.52 -51.65
C ARG A 78 25.94 -6.53 -52.45
N THR A 79 25.07 -5.56 -52.19
CA THR A 79 23.85 -5.34 -52.96
C THR A 79 24.21 -4.86 -54.37
N GLY A 80 23.80 -5.60 -55.39
CA GLY A 80 23.77 -5.08 -56.76
C GLY A 80 22.93 -3.80 -56.83
N LYS A 81 23.32 -2.84 -57.67
CA LYS A 81 22.57 -1.58 -57.86
C LYS A 81 21.13 -1.92 -58.28
N PRO A 82 20.10 -1.45 -57.56
CA PRO A 82 18.72 -1.61 -58.00
C PRO A 82 18.50 -0.92 -59.35
N GLY A 83 17.75 -1.55 -60.25
CA GLY A 83 17.31 -0.93 -61.50
C GLY A 83 16.46 0.32 -61.25
N ILE A 84 16.48 1.26 -62.19
CA ILE A 84 15.72 2.51 -62.11
C ILE A 84 14.23 2.18 -61.92
N PRO A 85 13.56 2.68 -60.87
CA PRO A 85 12.12 2.48 -60.71
C PRO A 85 11.36 3.03 -61.92
N GLY A 86 10.41 2.26 -62.44
CA GLY A 86 9.48 2.74 -63.47
C GLY A 86 8.70 3.97 -62.98
N ALA A 87 8.35 4.87 -63.90
CA ALA A 87 7.62 6.09 -63.58
C ALA A 87 6.34 5.78 -62.78
N PRO A 88 6.03 6.52 -61.71
CA PRO A 88 4.83 6.27 -60.90
C PRO A 88 3.58 6.33 -61.77
N GLY A 89 2.73 5.30 -61.69
CA GLY A 89 1.40 5.33 -62.31
C GLY A 89 0.58 6.49 -61.76
N VAL A 90 -0.21 7.13 -62.62
CA VAL A 90 -1.12 8.22 -62.24
C VAL A 90 -2.06 7.74 -61.13
N ARG A 91 -2.06 8.43 -59.99
CA ARG A 91 -2.91 8.11 -58.84
C ARG A 91 -4.39 8.19 -59.28
N GLY A 92 -5.12 7.08 -59.14
CA GLY A 92 -6.56 7.04 -59.39
C GLY A 92 -7.30 8.07 -58.54
N ARG A 93 -8.36 8.67 -59.08
CA ARG A 93 -9.17 9.66 -58.35
C ARG A 93 -9.75 9.00 -57.08
N PRO A 94 -9.74 9.69 -55.92
CA PRO A 94 -10.38 9.16 -54.71
C PRO A 94 -11.84 8.79 -54.99
N GLY A 95 -12.26 7.61 -54.51
CA GLY A 95 -13.66 7.21 -54.57
C GLY A 95 -14.55 8.23 -53.85
N ARG A 96 -15.79 8.42 -54.33
CA ARG A 96 -16.75 9.30 -53.67
C ARG A 96 -16.99 8.80 -52.24
N ASN A 97 -16.84 9.68 -51.25
CA ASN A 97 -17.16 9.37 -49.86
C ASN A 97 -18.58 8.80 -49.78
N GLY A 98 -18.74 7.67 -49.10
CA GLY A 98 -20.06 7.07 -48.85
C GLY A 98 -20.98 8.06 -48.14
N GLN A 99 -22.26 8.08 -48.52
CA GLN A 99 -23.24 8.93 -47.85
C GLN A 99 -23.31 8.56 -46.36
N LEU A 100 -23.33 9.58 -45.50
CA LEU A 100 -23.50 9.39 -44.06
C LEU A 100 -24.84 8.67 -43.82
N GLY A 101 -24.79 7.54 -43.11
CA GLY A 101 -26.00 6.78 -42.78
C GLY A 101 -27.02 7.63 -42.00
N PRO A 102 -28.31 7.28 -42.06
CA PRO A 102 -29.34 8.02 -41.34
C PRO A 102 -29.04 8.06 -39.84
N ARG A 103 -29.28 9.22 -39.23
CA ARG A 103 -29.08 9.43 -37.79
C ARG A 103 -30.00 8.44 -37.05
N GLY A 104 -29.42 7.61 -36.19
CA GLY A 104 -30.18 6.64 -35.39
C GLY A 104 -31.29 7.30 -34.55
N PRO A 105 -32.32 6.54 -34.14
CA PRO A 105 -33.42 7.07 -33.34
C PRO A 105 -32.91 7.72 -32.06
N ARG A 106 -33.54 8.83 -31.64
CA ARG A 106 -33.20 9.50 -30.37
C ARG A 106 -33.44 8.51 -29.23
N CYS A 107 -32.38 8.12 -28.52
CA CYS A 107 -32.53 7.43 -27.25
C CYS A 107 -33.31 8.34 -26.31
N TYR A 108 -34.40 7.84 -25.73
CA TYR A 108 -34.99 8.45 -24.55
C TYR A 108 -33.90 8.47 -23.47
N ARG A 109 -33.30 9.63 -23.23
CA ARG A 109 -32.48 9.85 -22.03
C ARG A 109 -33.47 9.73 -20.86
N GLY A 110 -33.54 8.54 -20.26
CA GLY A 110 -34.05 8.43 -18.90
C GLY A 110 -33.30 9.43 -18.01
N PRO A 111 -33.90 9.90 -16.91
CA PRO A 111 -33.19 10.74 -15.96
C PRO A 111 -31.89 10.02 -15.58
N GLY A 112 -30.76 10.61 -15.94
CA GLY A 112 -29.45 10.01 -15.71
C GLY A 112 -29.25 9.83 -14.22
N GLY A 113 -28.74 8.68 -13.79
CA GLY A 113 -28.48 8.46 -12.37
C GLY A 113 -27.13 7.80 -12.14
N VAL A 114 -26.49 8.17 -11.03
CA VAL A 114 -25.19 7.62 -10.65
C VAL A 114 -25.17 7.27 -9.17
N GLN A 115 -24.55 6.13 -8.84
CA GLN A 115 -24.30 5.73 -7.46
C GLN A 115 -22.85 5.94 -7.05
N TYR A 116 -22.63 6.23 -5.78
CA TYR A 116 -21.31 6.23 -5.14
C TYR A 116 -21.43 5.76 -3.69
N ILE A 117 -20.30 5.36 -3.11
CA ILE A 117 -20.20 5.01 -1.70
C ILE A 117 -19.56 6.20 -0.99
N ARG A 118 -20.18 6.65 0.10
CA ARG A 118 -19.65 7.61 1.03
C ARG A 118 -19.03 6.85 2.20
N TRP A 119 -17.71 6.76 2.21
CA TRP A 119 -16.95 6.05 3.24
C TRP A 119 -16.81 6.90 4.51
N GLY A 120 -16.94 6.27 5.67
CA GLY A 120 -16.90 6.91 6.98
C GLY A 120 -18.18 7.61 7.42
N ARG A 121 -19.31 7.43 6.73
CA ARG A 121 -20.59 8.09 7.08
C ARG A 121 -21.75 7.16 6.87
N THR A 122 -22.84 7.37 7.61
CA THR A 122 -24.11 6.62 7.44
C THR A 122 -25.19 7.39 6.67
N THR A 123 -24.88 8.60 6.21
CA THR A 123 -25.83 9.54 5.60
C THR A 123 -25.32 10.06 4.26
N CYS A 124 -26.21 10.36 3.33
CA CYS A 124 -25.87 10.99 2.06
C CYS A 124 -25.89 12.52 2.16
N PRO A 125 -25.07 13.24 1.36
CA PRO A 125 -25.13 14.70 1.27
C PRO A 125 -26.43 15.16 0.62
N TRP A 126 -26.70 16.46 0.71
CA TRP A 126 -27.88 17.07 0.09
C TRP A 126 -27.86 16.88 -1.43
N GLY A 127 -29.01 16.52 -2.02
CA GLY A 127 -29.14 16.20 -3.44
C GLY A 127 -28.89 14.73 -3.80
N ALA A 128 -28.42 13.92 -2.85
CA ALA A 128 -28.30 12.47 -2.98
C ALA A 128 -29.28 11.74 -2.05
N THR A 129 -29.88 10.66 -2.54
CA THR A 129 -30.74 9.76 -1.76
C THR A 129 -29.95 8.59 -1.21
N LEU A 130 -30.18 8.25 0.06
CA LEU A 130 -29.63 7.04 0.68
C LEU A 130 -30.27 5.80 0.08
N VAL A 131 -29.45 4.91 -0.48
CA VAL A 131 -29.87 3.58 -0.94
C VAL A 131 -29.85 2.61 0.25
N TYR A 132 -28.71 2.51 0.91
CA TYR A 132 -28.55 1.81 2.19
C TYR A 132 -27.31 2.30 2.94
N LYS A 133 -27.25 2.03 4.24
CA LYS A 133 -26.08 2.24 5.10
C LYS A 133 -25.55 0.93 5.63
N GLY A 134 -24.31 0.96 6.10
CA GLY A 134 -23.55 -0.24 6.34
C GLY A 134 -22.26 -0.04 7.10
N ARG A 135 -21.48 -1.13 7.14
CA ARG A 135 -20.12 -1.18 7.66
C ARG A 135 -19.15 -1.37 6.50
N ILE A 136 -17.97 -0.77 6.62
CA ILE A 136 -16.89 -1.07 5.68
C ILE A 136 -16.40 -2.48 6.01
N GLY A 137 -16.19 -3.29 4.97
CA GLY A 137 -15.52 -4.57 5.12
C GLY A 137 -14.51 -4.85 4.03
N SER A 138 -13.53 -5.68 4.37
CA SER A 138 -12.48 -6.20 3.47
C SER A 138 -11.92 -7.51 4.02
N GLY A 139 -10.87 -8.03 3.40
CA GLY A 139 -10.08 -9.15 3.94
C GLY A 139 -9.33 -8.79 5.23
N ASN A 140 -8.85 -9.81 5.93
CA ASN A 140 -8.06 -9.64 7.14
C ASN A 140 -6.69 -9.08 6.81
N HIS A 141 -6.12 -8.26 7.70
CA HIS A 141 -4.79 -7.71 7.47
C HIS A 141 -3.62 -8.71 7.31
N PRO A 142 -3.59 -9.87 8.02
CA PRO A 142 -2.57 -10.89 7.85
C PRO A 142 -2.81 -11.81 6.66
N ASP A 143 -4.05 -11.88 6.16
CA ASP A 143 -4.39 -12.77 5.05
C ASP A 143 -3.79 -12.20 3.76
N SER A 144 -3.37 -13.07 2.85
CA SER A 144 -2.82 -12.68 1.53
C SER A 144 -3.83 -12.79 0.39
N GLY A 145 -5.07 -13.19 0.69
CA GLY A 145 -6.14 -13.47 -0.27
C GLY A 145 -7.53 -13.25 0.31
N GLY A 146 -8.58 -13.69 -0.39
CA GLY A 146 -9.98 -13.59 0.09
C GLY A 146 -10.71 -12.30 -0.30
N GLY A 147 -9.99 -11.29 -0.82
CA GLY A 147 -10.56 -10.05 -1.36
C GLY A 147 -9.78 -8.83 -0.88
N GLY A 148 -9.35 -7.96 -1.82
CA GLY A 148 -8.55 -6.77 -1.54
C GLY A 148 -9.26 -5.46 -1.84
N PHE A 149 -10.60 -5.46 -1.88
CA PHE A 149 -11.35 -4.24 -2.12
C PHE A 149 -12.31 -3.98 -0.97
N TYR A 150 -12.30 -2.75 -0.46
CA TYR A 150 -13.29 -2.32 0.51
C TYR A 150 -14.68 -2.34 -0.12
N VAL A 151 -15.62 -2.95 0.60
CA VAL A 151 -17.03 -3.02 0.24
C VAL A 151 -17.89 -2.40 1.34
N CYS A 152 -19.06 -1.91 0.96
CA CYS A 152 -20.05 -1.42 1.91
C CYS A 152 -21.07 -2.52 2.21
N LEU A 153 -20.90 -3.20 3.34
CA LEU A 153 -21.76 -4.29 3.78
C LEU A 153 -23.04 -3.73 4.40
N PRO A 154 -24.24 -4.21 4.02
CA PRO A 154 -25.48 -3.75 4.65
C PRO A 154 -25.49 -4.08 6.15
N GLU A 155 -26.11 -3.23 6.97
CA GLU A 155 -26.23 -3.46 8.42
C GLU A 155 -26.92 -4.80 8.76
N ASN A 156 -27.84 -5.24 7.90
CA ASN A 156 -28.60 -6.47 8.08
C ASN A 156 -28.34 -7.41 6.89
N PRO A 157 -27.39 -8.37 7.00
CA PRO A 157 -27.13 -9.34 5.95
C PRO A 157 -28.33 -10.28 5.76
N ARG A 158 -28.51 -10.77 4.53
CA ARG A 158 -29.50 -11.81 4.21
C ARG A 158 -28.76 -13.05 3.73
N TYR A 159 -28.99 -14.17 4.41
CA TYR A 159 -28.38 -15.45 4.06
C TYR A 159 -29.32 -16.29 3.22
N GLY A 160 -28.77 -17.00 2.24
CA GLY A 160 -29.47 -18.00 1.45
C GLY A 160 -29.29 -19.40 2.04
N ARG A 161 -28.67 -20.31 1.27
CA ARG A 161 -28.25 -21.62 1.77
C ARG A 161 -26.88 -21.48 2.44
N TYR A 162 -26.78 -21.83 3.71
CA TYR A 162 -25.55 -21.74 4.48
C TYR A 162 -25.32 -22.97 5.34
N LYS A 163 -24.06 -23.16 5.76
CA LYS A 163 -23.64 -24.11 6.78
C LYS A 163 -23.00 -23.29 7.89
N ASP A 164 -23.46 -23.46 9.11
CA ASP A 164 -22.90 -22.76 10.26
C ASP A 164 -21.46 -23.21 10.55
N GLY A 165 -20.67 -22.26 11.06
CA GLY A 165 -19.25 -22.43 11.37
C GLY A 165 -18.30 -21.90 10.28
N TYR A 166 -17.08 -21.57 10.70
CA TYR A 166 -16.03 -21.13 9.78
C TYR A 166 -15.46 -22.32 8.99
N GLN A 167 -15.39 -22.21 7.66
CA GLN A 167 -14.94 -23.29 6.78
C GLN A 167 -13.51 -23.06 6.23
N GLU A 168 -12.74 -22.16 6.83
CA GLU A 168 -11.32 -21.90 6.46
C GLU A 168 -11.11 -21.50 4.99
N ILE A 169 -12.05 -20.72 4.43
CA ILE A 169 -12.01 -20.23 3.05
C ILE A 169 -11.74 -18.72 3.02
N ALA A 170 -12.56 -17.93 2.32
CA ALA A 170 -12.55 -16.48 2.39
C ALA A 170 -13.38 -15.98 3.59
N ALA A 171 -12.88 -14.94 4.24
CA ALA A 171 -13.56 -14.25 5.32
C ALA A 171 -13.73 -12.77 4.97
N MET A 172 -14.79 -12.17 5.53
CA MET A 172 -15.08 -10.75 5.42
C MET A 172 -15.05 -10.16 6.82
N TYR A 173 -14.17 -9.19 7.04
CA TYR A 173 -13.98 -8.54 8.33
C TYR A 173 -14.53 -7.12 8.29
N GLY A 174 -14.95 -6.63 9.46
CA GLY A 174 -15.17 -5.19 9.64
C GLY A 174 -13.85 -4.43 9.50
N THR A 175 -13.94 -3.17 9.10
CA THR A 175 -12.77 -2.32 8.94
C THR A 175 -12.59 -1.38 10.11
N GLU A 176 -11.38 -1.29 10.67
CA GLU A 176 -11.03 -0.42 11.79
C GLU A 176 -10.18 0.77 11.33
N TYR A 177 -10.33 1.89 12.02
CA TYR A 177 -9.48 3.05 11.81
C TYR A 177 -8.15 2.92 12.57
N GLU A 178 -7.05 3.03 11.85
CA GLU A 178 -5.70 2.95 12.40
C GLU A 178 -5.04 4.33 12.38
N LEU A 179 -5.23 5.08 13.47
CA LEU A 179 -4.94 6.52 13.55
C LEU A 179 -4.02 6.89 14.72
N SER A 180 -3.29 5.92 15.27
CA SER A 180 -2.39 6.13 16.43
C SER A 180 -1.30 7.17 16.17
N SER A 181 -0.76 7.24 14.94
CA SER A 181 0.29 8.19 14.56
C SER A 181 -0.25 9.57 14.19
N PHE A 182 -1.37 9.60 13.46
CA PHE A 182 -2.03 10.83 13.04
C PHE A 182 -3.52 10.59 12.83
N ASN A 183 -4.35 11.43 13.45
CA ASN A 183 -5.78 11.42 13.26
C ASN A 183 -6.23 12.71 12.54
N PRO A 184 -6.63 12.63 11.25
CA PRO A 184 -7.11 13.79 10.51
C PRO A 184 -8.54 14.23 10.85
N PHE A 185 -9.25 13.46 11.68
CA PHE A 185 -10.67 13.67 11.96
C PHE A 185 -10.91 14.42 13.27
N THR A 186 -12.08 15.04 13.38
CA THR A 186 -12.47 15.81 14.59
C THR A 186 -12.70 14.95 15.83
N ARG A 187 -12.95 13.65 15.66
CA ARG A 187 -13.19 12.68 16.73
C ARG A 187 -12.01 11.72 16.82
N ASN A 188 -11.75 11.21 18.01
CA ASN A 188 -10.85 10.06 18.13
C ASN A 188 -11.55 8.83 17.56
N LEU A 189 -11.04 8.30 16.45
CA LEU A 189 -11.61 7.13 15.77
C LEU A 189 -10.69 5.92 15.82
N HIS A 190 -9.48 6.02 16.38
CA HIS A 190 -8.55 4.88 16.43
C HIS A 190 -9.20 3.66 17.11
N ASP A 191 -9.08 2.48 16.50
CA ASP A 191 -9.67 1.20 16.92
C ASP A 191 -11.21 1.16 16.86
N HIS A 192 -11.84 2.18 16.27
CA HIS A 192 -13.28 2.14 16.00
C HIS A 192 -13.56 1.53 14.63
N ASP A 193 -14.66 0.77 14.54
CA ASP A 193 -15.19 0.25 13.28
C ASP A 193 -15.69 1.39 12.37
N ALA A 194 -15.36 1.29 11.09
CA ALA A 194 -15.71 2.24 10.05
C ALA A 194 -17.06 1.94 9.40
N LEU A 195 -17.79 3.02 9.09
CA LEU A 195 -19.14 2.99 8.53
C LEU A 195 -19.15 3.38 7.04
N CYS A 196 -20.25 3.09 6.35
CA CYS A 196 -20.45 3.52 4.96
C CYS A 196 -21.92 3.77 4.62
N ALA A 197 -22.14 4.56 3.58
CA ALA A 197 -23.44 4.81 2.98
C ALA A 197 -23.36 4.70 1.47
N VAL A 198 -24.29 4.00 0.84
CA VAL A 198 -24.45 3.99 -0.61
C VAL A 198 -25.47 5.03 -0.99
N CYS A 199 -25.04 5.97 -1.82
CA CYS A 199 -25.80 7.16 -2.22
C CYS A 199 -26.09 7.11 -3.72
N TYR A 200 -27.24 7.67 -4.10
CA TYR A 200 -27.70 7.76 -5.48
C TYR A 200 -28.15 9.17 -5.82
N VAL A 201 -27.75 9.67 -6.99
CA VAL A 201 -28.11 11.00 -7.49
C VAL A 201 -28.80 10.86 -8.83
N THR A 202 -30.02 11.36 -8.96
CA THR A 202 -30.91 11.19 -10.12
C THR A 202 -30.73 12.25 -11.22
N THR A 203 -29.86 13.22 -11.00
CA THR A 203 -29.61 14.34 -11.93
C THR A 203 -28.23 14.29 -12.57
N ARG A 204 -27.46 13.23 -12.27
CA ARG A 204 -26.04 13.05 -12.60
C ARG A 204 -25.84 11.69 -13.25
N SER A 205 -24.87 11.58 -14.14
CA SER A 205 -24.62 10.38 -14.95
C SER A 205 -23.19 9.85 -14.84
N ALA A 206 -22.28 10.64 -14.26
CA ALA A 206 -20.89 10.24 -14.05
C ALA A 206 -20.47 10.46 -12.59
N LYS A 207 -19.55 9.62 -12.11
CA LYS A 207 -18.88 9.77 -10.81
C LYS A 207 -17.38 9.55 -10.95
N MET A 208 -16.60 10.21 -10.10
CA MET A 208 -15.18 9.93 -9.94
C MET A 208 -14.70 10.27 -8.53
N MET A 209 -13.65 9.59 -8.08
CA MET A 209 -12.87 9.96 -6.90
C MET A 209 -11.54 10.51 -7.40
N ILE A 210 -11.13 11.66 -6.86
CA ILE A 210 -9.86 12.32 -7.18
C ILE A 210 -8.98 12.28 -5.93
N PRO A 211 -7.87 11.53 -5.94
CA PRO A 211 -6.92 11.55 -4.84
C PRO A 211 -6.06 12.83 -4.87
N ALA A 212 -5.47 13.18 -3.74
CA ALA A 212 -4.59 14.34 -3.53
C ALA A 212 -5.24 15.72 -3.76
N THR A 213 -6.56 15.82 -3.68
CA THR A 213 -7.28 17.09 -3.68
C THR A 213 -8.61 16.97 -2.95
N TYR A 214 -9.07 18.06 -2.34
CA TYR A 214 -10.41 18.17 -1.78
C TYR A 214 -11.41 18.88 -2.72
N GLU A 215 -10.96 19.26 -3.92
CA GLU A 215 -11.73 20.04 -4.89
C GLU A 215 -12.16 19.19 -6.08
N CYS A 216 -13.34 19.51 -6.63
CA CYS A 216 -13.81 18.94 -7.88
C CYS A 216 -13.51 19.90 -9.05
N PRO A 217 -13.24 19.39 -10.26
CA PRO A 217 -13.02 20.23 -11.42
C PRO A 217 -14.24 21.08 -11.76
N ALA A 218 -14.01 22.17 -12.51
CA ALA A 218 -15.09 23.05 -12.96
C ALA A 218 -16.21 22.26 -13.68
N GLY A 219 -17.46 22.54 -13.29
CA GLY A 219 -18.65 21.88 -13.83
C GLY A 219 -18.92 20.47 -13.28
N TRP A 220 -18.16 20.02 -12.27
CA TRP A 220 -18.49 18.85 -11.46
C TRP A 220 -19.05 19.29 -10.10
N SER A 221 -20.02 18.54 -9.57
CA SER A 221 -20.53 18.73 -8.21
C SER A 221 -19.71 17.88 -7.24
N ARG A 222 -19.28 18.48 -6.12
CA ARG A 222 -18.63 17.75 -5.03
C ARG A 222 -19.69 17.12 -4.13
N GLU A 223 -19.69 15.79 -4.04
CA GLU A 223 -20.56 15.06 -3.13
C GLU A 223 -20.00 15.09 -1.71
N TYR A 224 -18.71 14.79 -1.57
CA TYR A 224 -17.98 14.92 -0.32
C TYR A 224 -16.46 14.94 -0.57
N HIS A 225 -15.70 15.23 0.48
CA HIS A 225 -14.24 15.16 0.49
C HIS A 225 -13.75 14.69 1.87
N GLY A 226 -12.48 14.33 1.92
CA GLY A 226 -11.79 13.99 3.15
C GLY A 226 -10.39 13.47 2.87
N TYR A 227 -10.05 12.32 3.46
CA TYR A 227 -8.70 11.77 3.42
C TYR A 227 -8.64 10.46 2.65
N LEU A 228 -7.59 10.31 1.85
CA LEU A 228 -7.31 9.08 1.15
C LEU A 228 -6.78 8.07 2.16
N MET A 229 -7.41 6.91 2.21
CA MET A 229 -7.05 5.86 3.16
C MET A 229 -6.96 4.50 2.46
N THR A 230 -6.08 3.64 2.96
CA THR A 230 -5.96 2.23 2.54
C THR A 230 -5.23 1.41 3.60
N GLU A 231 -4.96 0.15 3.31
CA GLU A 231 -4.17 -0.76 4.15
C GLU A 231 -2.68 -0.35 4.24
N LYS A 232 -2.01 -0.75 5.31
CA LYS A 232 -0.59 -0.46 5.53
C LYS A 232 0.31 -1.17 4.52
N TRP A 233 1.32 -0.46 4.04
CA TRP A 233 2.24 -0.90 2.99
C TRP A 233 3.00 -2.21 3.27
N ASN A 234 3.18 -2.59 4.54
CA ASN A 234 3.90 -3.80 4.93
C ASN A 234 3.00 -4.96 5.36
N HIS A 235 1.68 -4.85 5.16
CA HIS A 235 0.73 -5.93 5.41
C HIS A 235 0.60 -6.85 4.18
N GLY A 236 0.19 -8.10 4.43
CA GLY A 236 0.30 -9.23 3.49
C GLY A 236 -0.66 -9.19 2.29
N HIS A 237 -1.55 -8.20 2.24
CA HIS A 237 -2.48 -8.01 1.12
C HIS A 237 -2.60 -6.53 0.75
N ALA A 238 -2.87 -6.29 -0.53
CA ALA A 238 -3.16 -4.96 -1.03
C ALA A 238 -4.65 -4.66 -0.92
N SER A 239 -4.98 -3.45 -0.46
CA SER A 239 -6.33 -2.89 -0.52
C SER A 239 -6.42 -1.70 -1.47
N ASN A 240 -7.60 -1.43 -2.06
CA ASN A 240 -7.78 -0.21 -2.84
C ASN A 240 -7.79 1.05 -1.97
N PHE A 241 -7.35 2.14 -2.56
CA PHE A 241 -7.54 3.47 -2.01
C PHE A 241 -9.02 3.87 -2.00
N ILE A 242 -9.51 4.31 -0.85
CA ILE A 242 -10.84 4.90 -0.68
C ILE A 242 -10.75 6.32 -0.15
N CYS A 243 -11.78 7.11 -0.44
CA CYS A 243 -11.91 8.45 0.09
C CYS A 243 -12.83 8.45 1.31
N VAL A 244 -12.26 8.58 2.51
CA VAL A 244 -13.00 8.63 3.77
C VAL A 244 -13.39 10.07 4.06
N ASP A 245 -14.67 10.30 4.36
CA ASP A 245 -15.23 11.62 4.60
C ASP A 245 -14.54 12.36 5.76
N GLN A 246 -14.29 13.66 5.62
CA GLN A 246 -13.66 14.47 6.66
C GLN A 246 -14.41 14.48 8.00
N TYR A 247 -15.72 14.21 7.98
CA TYR A 247 -16.57 14.10 9.16
C TYR A 247 -16.88 12.64 9.49
N ALA A 248 -15.86 11.79 9.35
CA ALA A 248 -15.96 10.36 9.60
C ALA A 248 -16.62 10.04 10.96
N GLU A 249 -17.47 9.01 10.92
CA GLU A 249 -18.21 8.44 12.03
C GLU A 249 -17.69 7.03 12.30
N ALA A 250 -17.76 6.64 13.56
CA ALA A 250 -17.49 5.29 14.03
C ALA A 250 -18.78 4.59 14.44
N VAL A 251 -18.77 3.26 14.42
CA VAL A 251 -19.81 2.48 15.09
C VAL A 251 -19.81 2.82 16.58
N PRO A 252 -20.96 3.13 17.19
CA PRO A 252 -21.02 3.40 18.63
C PRO A 252 -20.56 2.19 19.45
N GLY A 253 -19.66 2.43 20.42
CA GLY A 253 -19.20 1.42 21.37
C GLY A 253 -18.04 0.54 20.91
N THR A 254 -17.66 0.56 19.63
CA THR A 254 -16.47 -0.17 19.14
C THR A 254 -15.22 0.65 19.45
N HIS A 255 -14.19 0.06 20.04
CA HIS A 255 -12.90 0.70 20.34
C HIS A 255 -11.85 -0.37 20.71
N ALA A 256 -12.16 -1.62 20.38
CA ALA A 256 -11.31 -2.76 20.68
C ALA A 256 -10.45 -2.97 19.46
N ASN A 257 -9.17 -3.26 19.66
CA ASN A 257 -8.25 -3.54 18.59
C ASN A 257 -8.44 -5.00 18.10
N LEU A 258 -9.38 -5.22 17.19
CA LEU A 258 -9.75 -6.54 16.67
C LEU A 258 -8.87 -6.98 15.50
N ASN A 259 -8.16 -6.04 14.86
CA ASN A 259 -7.29 -6.25 13.72
C ASN A 259 -7.99 -7.00 12.58
N GLY A 260 -9.13 -6.49 12.12
CA GLY A 260 -9.83 -7.02 10.95
C GLY A 260 -9.21 -6.52 9.64
N ALA A 261 -10.03 -5.81 8.85
CA ALA A 261 -9.52 -4.95 7.79
C ALA A 261 -9.09 -3.61 8.40
N LEU A 262 -8.06 -2.93 7.87
CA LEU A 262 -7.53 -1.73 8.52
C LEU A 262 -7.46 -0.52 7.57
N LEU A 263 -7.76 0.67 8.07
CA LEU A 263 -7.65 1.93 7.34
C LEU A 263 -6.60 2.86 7.94
N TYR A 264 -5.53 3.07 7.19
CA TYR A 264 -4.46 4.02 7.46
C TYR A 264 -4.56 5.23 6.53
N PRO A 265 -4.22 6.45 7.01
CA PRO A 265 -4.02 7.61 6.15
C PRO A 265 -2.92 7.35 5.13
N VAL A 266 -3.12 7.83 3.90
CA VAL A 266 -2.13 7.68 2.82
C VAL A 266 -1.25 8.90 2.75
N GLU A 267 0.05 8.70 2.90
CA GLU A 267 1.04 9.74 2.71
C GLU A 267 1.51 9.81 1.25
N GLY A 268 1.70 11.03 0.75
CA GLY A 268 2.41 11.25 -0.51
C GLY A 268 3.90 11.04 -0.33
N VAL A 269 4.57 10.44 -1.31
CA VAL A 269 6.04 10.33 -1.35
C VAL A 269 6.54 10.94 -2.65
N CYS A 270 7.26 12.06 -2.55
CA CYS A 270 7.85 12.70 -3.72
C CYS A 270 9.16 12.00 -4.13
N GLY A 271 9.53 12.13 -5.41
CA GLY A 271 10.53 11.34 -6.10
C GLY A 271 10.04 11.05 -7.51
N SER A 272 9.25 9.98 -7.66
CA SER A 272 8.47 9.73 -8.90
C SER A 272 7.23 10.64 -8.98
N LEU A 273 6.64 11.02 -7.83
CA LEU A 273 5.78 12.20 -7.76
C LEU A 273 6.66 13.46 -7.70
N PRO A 274 6.31 14.55 -8.39
CA PRO A 274 7.11 15.76 -8.38
C PRO A 274 7.18 16.36 -6.96
N CYS A 275 8.40 16.59 -6.47
CA CYS A 275 8.63 17.30 -5.21
C CYS A 275 8.25 18.78 -5.40
N HIS A 276 7.14 19.17 -4.79
CA HIS A 276 6.28 20.31 -5.13
C HIS A 276 5.42 20.07 -6.40
N PRO A 277 4.08 20.09 -6.26
CA PRO A 277 3.31 20.41 -5.05
C PRO A 277 3.28 19.28 -4.01
N TYR A 278 3.73 18.06 -4.33
CA TYR A 278 3.77 16.96 -3.36
C TYR A 278 4.92 17.13 -2.37
N VAL A 279 4.65 16.83 -1.11
CA VAL A 279 5.63 16.84 -0.03
C VAL A 279 5.60 15.47 0.62
N THR A 280 6.77 14.85 0.72
CA THR A 280 6.92 13.51 1.32
C THR A 280 6.38 13.50 2.76
N GLY A 281 5.60 12.48 3.09
CA GLY A 281 5.04 12.27 4.43
C GLY A 281 3.82 13.12 4.75
N ARG A 282 3.21 13.81 3.76
CA ARG A 282 1.93 14.50 3.98
C ARG A 282 0.76 13.62 3.57
N GLU A 283 -0.25 13.55 4.42
CA GLU A 283 -1.48 12.82 4.18
C GLU A 283 -2.25 13.43 3.01
N LEU A 284 -2.64 12.58 2.07
CA LEU A 284 -3.35 12.98 0.87
C LEU A 284 -4.84 13.12 1.16
N THR A 285 -5.40 14.25 0.73
CA THR A 285 -6.86 14.43 0.72
C THR A 285 -7.48 13.74 -0.49
N CYS A 286 -8.80 13.72 -0.56
CA CYS A 286 -9.55 13.19 -1.68
C CYS A 286 -10.92 13.87 -1.82
N ALA A 287 -11.48 13.85 -3.02
CA ALA A 287 -12.83 14.34 -3.29
C ALA A 287 -13.60 13.33 -4.15
N VAL A 288 -14.89 13.16 -3.86
CA VAL A 288 -15.81 12.40 -4.71
C VAL A 288 -16.75 13.37 -5.40
N CYS A 289 -16.78 13.28 -6.74
CA CYS A 289 -17.42 14.23 -7.62
C CYS A 289 -18.41 13.55 -8.57
N THR A 290 -19.50 14.23 -8.92
CA THR A 290 -20.50 13.78 -9.90
C THR A 290 -20.80 14.82 -10.97
N LYS A 291 -21.36 14.39 -12.11
CA LYS A 291 -21.73 15.28 -13.24
C LYS A 291 -23.00 14.87 -13.97
#